data_AF-A0A2X2K042-F1
#
_entry.id   AF-A0A2X2K042-F1
#
_cell.length_a   1.000
_cell.length_b   1.000
_cell.length_c   1.000
_cell.angle_alpha   90.00
_cell.angle_beta   90.00
_cell.angle_gamma   90.00
#
_symmetry.space_group_name_H-M   'P 1'
#
loop_
_entity.id
_entity.type
_entity.pdbx_description
1 polymer ?
#
loop_
_entity_poly.entity_id
_entity_poly.type
_entity_poly.pdbx_seq_one_letter_code
_entity_poly.pdbx_strand_id
1 'polypeptide(L)'
;MKTLSDLTKQACDNFVSRYTSEVDSISLKESELEEDIRSLSQQITRYENLNNNLKKHASDNQQAISSNQQIIRTLGQQKHELEEKLRKLREFNQKSPEIFKEVEEFQKIVQQGLTQAQNFWNFSTNQFNIPSGKELDWAKASHENI
;
A
#
# COMPACT_ATOMS: atom_id res chain seq x y z
N MET A 1 29.20 -6.78 -1.52
CA MET A 1 28.69 -5.97 -0.40
C MET A 1 27.40 -5.32 -0.86
N LYS A 2 26.25 -5.68 -0.29
CA LYS A 2 25.01 -4.93 -0.51
C LYS A 2 25.08 -3.63 0.27
N THR A 3 24.76 -2.52 -0.38
CA THR A 3 24.66 -1.21 0.26
C THR A 3 23.23 -0.92 0.70
N LEU A 4 23.05 0.08 1.55
CA LEU A 4 21.70 0.58 1.86
C LEU A 4 20.97 0.99 0.57
N SER A 5 21.69 1.56 -0.40
CA SER A 5 21.14 1.91 -1.72
C SER A 5 20.64 0.68 -2.49
N ASP A 6 21.36 -0.45 -2.45
CA ASP A 6 20.93 -1.67 -3.13
C ASP A 6 19.67 -2.25 -2.50
N LEU A 7 19.60 -2.28 -1.17
CA LEU A 7 18.43 -2.73 -0.42
C LEU A 7 17.22 -1.83 -0.66
N THR A 8 17.40 -0.51 -0.63
CA THR A 8 16.34 0.45 -0.92
C THR A 8 15.81 0.27 -2.34
N LYS A 9 16.69 0.10 -3.33
CA LYS A 9 16.27 -0.14 -4.72
C LYS A 9 15.47 -1.45 -4.82
N GLN A 10 15.96 -2.54 -4.23
CA GLN A 10 15.26 -3.82 -4.23
C GLN A 10 13.87 -3.72 -3.56
N ALA A 11 13.76 -3.00 -2.45
CA ALA A 11 12.49 -2.77 -1.77
C ALA A 11 11.51 -1.94 -2.62
N CYS A 12 11.98 -0.87 -3.28
CA CYS A 12 11.16 -0.08 -4.20
C CYS A 12 10.66 -0.90 -5.39
N ASP A 13 11.54 -1.67 -6.04
CA ASP A 13 11.17 -2.53 -7.17
C ASP A 13 10.13 -3.58 -6.74
N ASN A 14 10.32 -4.18 -5.56
CA ASN A 14 9.37 -5.13 -4.97
C ASN A 14 8.02 -4.47 -4.64
N PHE A 15 8.03 -3.27 -4.05
CA PHE A 15 6.81 -2.51 -3.75
C PHE A 15 6.00 -2.26 -5.02
N VAL A 16 6.64 -1.77 -6.09
CA VAL A 16 5.96 -1.52 -7.36
C VAL A 16 5.43 -2.81 -7.97
N SER A 17 6.25 -3.86 -8.05
CA SER A 17 5.84 -5.15 -8.62
C SER A 17 4.68 -5.79 -7.86
N ARG A 18 4.69 -5.73 -6.53
CA ARG A 18 3.61 -6.27 -5.69
C ARG A 18 2.35 -5.41 -5.79
N TYR A 19 2.46 -4.09 -5.79
CA TYR A 19 1.32 -3.21 -6.02
C TYR A 19 0.64 -3.54 -7.36
N THR A 20 1.42 -3.62 -8.44
CA THR A 20 0.89 -3.88 -9.78
C THR A 20 0.21 -5.25 -9.91
N SER A 21 0.71 -6.27 -9.22
CA SER A 21 0.13 -7.62 -9.27
C SER A 21 -1.04 -7.85 -8.31
N GLU A 22 -1.00 -7.23 -7.12
CA GLU A 22 -2.02 -7.43 -6.08
C GLU A 22 -3.17 -6.43 -6.16
N VAL A 23 -2.90 -5.20 -6.65
CA VAL A 23 -3.85 -4.07 -6.62
C VAL A 23 -4.31 -3.69 -8.02
N ASP A 24 -3.49 -2.93 -8.77
CA ASP A 24 -3.80 -2.43 -10.10
C ASP A 24 -2.52 -1.94 -10.81
N SER A 25 -2.56 -1.89 -12.14
CA SER A 25 -1.53 -1.31 -13.00
C SER A 25 -1.41 0.21 -12.93
N ILE A 26 -2.46 0.90 -12.45
CA ILE A 26 -2.47 2.36 -12.30
C ILE A 26 -2.37 2.78 -10.83
N SER A 27 -1.89 4.00 -10.60
CA SER A 27 -1.93 4.59 -9.27
C SER A 27 -3.37 4.94 -8.89
N LEU A 28 -3.89 4.26 -7.88
CA LEU A 28 -5.21 4.49 -7.32
C LEU A 28 -5.14 5.43 -6.11
N LYS A 29 -6.13 6.30 -5.98
CA LYS A 29 -6.35 7.09 -4.76
C LYS A 29 -7.59 6.60 -4.04
N GLU A 30 -7.41 6.27 -2.77
CA GLU A 30 -8.49 5.79 -1.90
C GLU A 30 -9.68 6.77 -1.85
N SER A 31 -9.41 8.08 -1.73
CA SER A 31 -10.46 9.10 -1.69
C SER A 31 -11.29 9.17 -2.97
N GLU A 32 -10.65 8.99 -4.14
CA GLU A 32 -11.35 9.00 -5.44
C GLU A 32 -12.23 7.75 -5.57
N LEU A 33 -11.72 6.57 -5.19
CA LEU A 33 -12.50 5.34 -5.15
C LEU A 33 -13.73 5.46 -4.22
N GLU A 34 -13.56 6.01 -3.03
CA GLU A 34 -14.65 6.21 -2.08
C GLU A 34 -15.71 7.18 -2.60
N GLU A 35 -15.30 8.25 -3.26
CA GLU A 35 -16.19 9.22 -3.88
C GLU A 35 -17.01 8.59 -5.02
N ASP A 36 -16.35 7.83 -5.89
CA ASP A 36 -16.99 7.14 -7.01
C ASP A 36 -17.98 6.06 -6.52
N ILE A 37 -17.59 5.25 -5.53
CA ILE A 37 -18.48 4.25 -4.90
C ILE A 37 -19.71 4.92 -4.28
N ARG A 38 -19.52 6.07 -3.62
CA ARG A 38 -20.63 6.85 -3.04
C ARG A 38 -21.54 7.39 -4.13
N SER A 39 -20.98 7.94 -5.20
CA SER A 39 -21.72 8.45 -6.36
C SER A 39 -22.56 7.34 -7.02
N LEU A 40 -21.96 6.18 -7.30
CA LEU A 40 -22.66 5.01 -7.85
C LEU A 40 -23.78 4.55 -6.92
N SER A 41 -23.54 4.50 -5.61
CA SER A 41 -24.57 4.14 -4.63
C SER A 41 -25.77 5.11 -4.66
N GLN A 42 -25.51 6.42 -4.75
CA GLN A 42 -26.57 7.43 -4.88
C GLN A 42 -27.37 7.25 -6.18
N GLN A 43 -26.69 6.95 -7.29
CA GLN A 43 -27.35 6.71 -8.57
C GLN A 43 -28.24 5.45 -8.53
N ILE A 44 -27.75 4.35 -7.95
CA ILE A 44 -28.53 3.13 -7.73
C ILE A 44 -29.80 3.45 -6.94
N THR A 45 -29.68 4.14 -5.80
CA THR A 45 -30.82 4.53 -4.97
C THR A 45 -31.82 5.42 -5.73
N ARG A 46 -31.36 6.31 -6.60
CA ARG A 46 -32.26 7.13 -7.44
C ARG A 46 -33.08 6.27 -8.39
N TYR A 47 -32.47 5.31 -9.08
CA TYR A 47 -33.19 4.41 -9.98
C TYR A 47 -34.13 3.44 -9.24
N GLU A 48 -33.74 2.97 -8.06
CA GLU A 48 -34.61 2.17 -7.19
C GLU A 48 -35.85 2.95 -6.77
N ASN A 49 -35.68 4.21 -6.34
CA ASN A 49 -36.79 5.10 -6.00
C ASN A 49 -37.69 5.41 -7.20
N LEU A 50 -37.10 5.62 -8.38
CA LEU A 50 -37.86 5.80 -9.62
C LEU A 50 -38.70 4.56 -9.93
N ASN A 51 -38.10 3.37 -9.86
CA ASN A 51 -38.81 2.10 -10.06
C ASN A 51 -39.93 1.90 -9.04
N ASN A 52 -39.71 2.25 -7.77
CA ASN A 52 -40.74 2.15 -6.74
C ASN A 52 -41.95 3.06 -7.05
N ASN A 53 -41.72 4.23 -7.66
CA ASN A 53 -42.81 5.09 -8.13
C ASN A 53 -43.51 4.54 -9.37
N LEU A 54 -42.76 4.08 -10.37
CA LEU A 54 -43.31 3.51 -11.61
C LEU A 54 -44.17 2.25 -11.36
N LYS A 55 -43.82 1.45 -10.35
CA LYS A 55 -44.59 0.27 -9.93
C LYS A 55 -46.03 0.58 -9.51
N LYS A 56 -46.37 1.85 -9.17
CA LYS A 56 -47.76 2.28 -8.91
C LYS A 56 -48.67 2.10 -10.12
N HIS A 57 -48.11 2.18 -11.33
CA HIS A 57 -48.77 1.92 -12.61
C HIS A 57 -47.92 0.94 -13.43
N ALA A 58 -47.71 -0.26 -12.89
CA ALA A 58 -46.71 -1.20 -13.42
C ALA A 58 -47.00 -1.69 -14.85
N SER A 59 -48.27 -1.86 -15.24
CA SER A 59 -48.68 -2.27 -16.59
C SER A 59 -48.17 -1.29 -17.65
N ASP A 60 -48.31 0.00 -17.37
CA ASP A 60 -48.02 1.07 -18.31
C ASP A 60 -46.51 1.38 -18.37
N ASN A 61 -45.78 1.00 -17.30
CA ASN A 61 -44.37 1.33 -17.11
C ASN A 61 -43.42 0.12 -17.19
N GLN A 62 -43.89 -1.04 -17.66
CA GLN A 62 -43.11 -2.28 -17.64
C GLN A 62 -41.73 -2.13 -18.32
N GLN A 63 -41.68 -1.47 -19.49
CA GLN A 63 -40.43 -1.26 -20.22
C GLN A 63 -39.46 -0.33 -19.48
N ALA A 64 -39.98 0.76 -18.88
CA ALA A 64 -39.16 1.69 -18.11
C ALA A 64 -38.58 1.02 -16.85
N ILE A 65 -39.39 0.22 -16.15
CA ILE A 65 -38.95 -0.55 -14.97
C ILE A 65 -37.83 -1.52 -15.36
N SER A 66 -38.01 -2.27 -16.46
CA SER A 66 -37.00 -3.22 -16.95
C SER A 66 -35.70 -2.52 -17.33
N SER A 67 -35.77 -1.38 -18.03
CA SER A 67 -34.61 -0.59 -18.43
C SER A 67 -33.84 -0.06 -17.21
N ASN A 68 -34.54 0.51 -16.23
CA ASN A 68 -33.94 0.98 -14.98
C ASN A 68 -33.28 -0.17 -14.19
N GLN A 69 -33.86 -1.37 -14.19
CA GLN A 69 -33.24 -2.55 -13.57
C GLN A 69 -31.92 -2.94 -14.23
N GLN A 70 -31.81 -2.83 -15.56
CA GLN A 70 -30.55 -3.05 -16.26
C GLN A 70 -29.49 -2.01 -15.88
N ILE A 71 -29.90 -0.74 -15.74
CA ILE A 71 -29.01 0.33 -15.28
C ILE A 71 -28.52 0.04 -13.85
N ILE A 72 -29.43 -0.29 -12.92
CA ILE A 72 -29.07 -0.65 -11.54
C ILE A 72 -28.05 -1.79 -11.51
N ARG A 73 -28.25 -2.84 -12.32
CA ARG A 73 -27.30 -3.97 -12.41
C ARG A 73 -25.92 -3.51 -12.89
N THR A 74 -25.89 -2.67 -13.93
CA THR A 74 -24.63 -2.15 -14.50
C THR A 74 -23.88 -1.28 -13.49
N LEU A 75 -24.59 -0.34 -12.85
CA LEU A 75 -24.01 0.50 -11.79
C LEU A 75 -23.55 -0.34 -10.60
N GLY A 76 -24.30 -1.38 -10.23
CA GLY A 76 -23.94 -2.31 -9.17
C GLY A 76 -22.66 -3.09 -9.47
N GLN A 77 -22.48 -3.53 -10.72
CA GLN A 77 -21.24 -4.17 -11.16
C GLN A 77 -20.06 -3.21 -11.08
N GLN A 78 -20.20 -1.99 -11.61
CA GLN A 78 -19.14 -0.97 -11.54
C GLN A 78 -18.78 -0.64 -10.09
N LYS A 79 -19.78 -0.52 -9.21
CA LYS A 79 -19.57 -0.28 -7.78
C LYS A 79 -18.76 -1.42 -7.15
N HIS A 80 -19.13 -2.67 -7.43
CA HIS A 80 -18.43 -3.83 -6.90
C HIS A 80 -16.97 -3.89 -7.38
N GLU A 81 -16.70 -3.57 -8.64
CA GLU A 81 -15.34 -3.51 -9.18
C GLU A 81 -14.48 -2.46 -8.44
N LEU A 82 -15.03 -1.27 -8.14
CA LEU A 82 -14.33 -0.25 -7.37
C LEU A 82 -14.14 -0.64 -5.90
N GLU A 83 -15.12 -1.30 -5.29
CA GLU A 83 -15.02 -1.82 -3.91
C GLU A 83 -13.90 -2.87 -3.79
N GLU A 84 -13.76 -3.76 -4.78
CA GLU A 84 -12.66 -4.73 -4.82
C GLU A 84 -11.29 -4.06 -4.99
N LYS A 85 -11.19 -3.02 -5.84
CA LYS A 85 -9.95 -2.23 -5.95
C LYS A 85 -9.60 -1.54 -4.63
N LEU A 86 -10.58 -0.93 -3.97
CA LEU A 86 -10.39 -0.29 -2.67
C LEU A 86 -9.95 -1.29 -1.60
N ARG A 87 -10.57 -2.48 -1.55
CA ARG A 87 -10.18 -3.55 -0.64
C ARG A 87 -8.72 -3.96 -0.85
N LYS A 88 -8.32 -4.24 -2.09
CA LYS A 88 -6.94 -4.59 -2.45
C LYS A 88 -5.95 -3.49 -2.09
N LEU A 89 -6.28 -2.23 -2.38
CA LEU A 89 -5.45 -1.06 -2.05
C LEU A 89 -5.20 -0.98 -0.54
N ARG A 90 -6.24 -1.15 0.29
CA ARG A 90 -6.14 -1.12 1.76
C ARG A 90 -5.32 -2.29 2.30
N GLU A 91 -5.54 -3.50 1.79
CA GLU A 91 -4.77 -4.68 2.19
C GLU A 91 -3.28 -4.55 1.85
N PHE A 92 -2.98 -4.03 0.65
CA PHE A 92 -1.61 -3.74 0.25
C PHE A 92 -0.99 -2.66 1.14
N ASN A 93 -1.70 -1.56 1.39
CA ASN A 93 -1.22 -0.49 2.28
C ASN A 93 -0.84 -1.04 3.67
N GLN A 94 -1.64 -1.94 4.23
CA GLN A 94 -1.35 -2.55 5.53
C GLN A 94 -0.10 -3.45 5.52
N LYS A 95 0.17 -4.17 4.42
CA LYS A 95 1.27 -5.15 4.33
C LYS A 95 2.56 -4.57 3.75
N SER A 96 2.46 -3.48 2.99
CA SER A 96 3.57 -2.89 2.25
C SER A 96 4.75 -2.38 3.10
N PRO A 97 4.59 -1.93 4.36
CA PRO A 97 5.73 -1.55 5.20
C PRO A 97 6.74 -2.68 5.41
N GLU A 98 6.29 -3.94 5.48
CA GLU A 98 7.18 -5.10 5.64
C GLU A 98 8.17 -5.26 4.48
N ILE A 99 7.88 -4.69 3.31
CA ILE A 99 8.80 -4.68 2.16
C ILE A 99 10.08 -3.89 2.47
N PHE A 100 9.99 -2.89 3.37
CA PHE A 100 11.11 -2.00 3.72
C PHE A 100 11.79 -2.36 5.03
N LYS A 101 11.35 -3.41 5.72
CA LYS A 101 11.88 -3.79 7.04
C LYS A 101 13.38 -4.07 7.04
N GLU A 102 13.89 -4.78 6.03
CA GLU A 102 15.33 -5.05 5.88
C GLU A 102 16.12 -3.74 5.69
N VAL A 103 15.57 -2.77 4.97
CA VAL A 103 16.17 -1.44 4.77
C VAL A 103 16.28 -0.70 6.11
N GLU A 104 15.21 -0.68 6.89
CA GLU A 104 15.18 -0.03 8.20
C GLU A 104 16.14 -0.69 9.21
N GLU A 105 16.19 -2.03 9.22
CA GLU A 105 17.10 -2.79 10.08
C GLU A 105 18.57 -2.52 9.70
N PHE A 106 18.88 -2.54 8.40
CA PHE A 106 20.23 -2.23 7.92
C PHE A 106 20.62 -0.77 8.19
N GLN A 107 19.69 0.18 8.05
CA GLN A 107 19.93 1.58 8.41
C GLN A 107 20.30 1.74 9.89
N LYS A 108 19.63 1.02 10.79
CA LYS A 108 19.96 1.03 12.24
C LYS A 108 21.36 0.49 12.50
N ILE A 109 21.74 -0.59 11.81
CA ILE A 109 23.08 -1.19 11.89
C ILE A 109 24.16 -0.19 11.45
N VAL A 110 23.95 0.48 10.30
CA VAL A 110 24.88 1.50 9.80
C VAL A 110 24.98 2.68 10.77
N GLN A 111 23.85 3.16 11.30
CA GLN A 111 23.83 4.27 12.25
C GLN A 111 24.55 3.92 13.56
N GLN A 112 24.40 2.68 14.05
CA GLN A 112 25.15 2.19 15.21
C GLN A 112 26.65 2.24 14.95
N GLY A 113 27.10 1.73 13.80
CA GLY A 113 28.51 1.75 13.42
C GLY A 113 29.08 3.16 13.34
N LEU A 114 28.35 4.11 12.76
CA LEU A 114 28.74 5.51 12.69
C LEU A 114 28.87 6.16 14.08
N THR A 115 27.88 5.96 14.95
CA THR A 115 27.89 6.50 16.33
C THR A 115 29.06 5.94 17.14
N GLN A 116 29.38 4.66 16.97
CA GLN A 116 30.54 4.06 17.63
C GLN A 116 31.86 4.60 17.07
N ALA A 117 32.00 4.65 15.74
CA ALA A 117 33.20 5.14 15.08
C ALA A 117 33.56 6.58 15.48
N GLN A 118 32.57 7.44 15.71
CA GLN A 118 32.77 8.80 16.22
C GLN A 118 33.48 8.85 17.58
N ASN A 119 33.41 7.79 18.37
CA ASN A 119 33.96 7.71 19.73
C ASN A 119 35.20 6.80 19.82
N PHE A 120 35.71 6.28 18.70
CA PHE A 120 36.86 5.38 18.70
C PHE A 120 38.18 6.06 19.01
N TRP A 121 38.35 7.35 18.72
CA TRP A 121 39.60 8.04 19.02
C TRP A 121 39.51 8.75 20.37
N ASN A 122 40.37 8.34 21.32
CA ASN A 122 40.51 9.03 22.59
C ASN A 122 41.66 10.06 22.50
N PHE A 123 41.29 11.34 22.40
CA PHE A 123 42.25 12.46 22.33
C PHE A 123 43.11 12.60 23.60
N SER A 124 42.60 12.20 24.76
CA SER A 124 43.33 12.32 26.03
C SER A 124 44.42 11.26 26.17
N THR A 125 44.22 10.07 25.60
CA THR A 125 45.18 8.96 25.69
C THR A 125 45.97 8.74 24.39
N ASN A 126 45.64 9.44 23.30
CA ASN A 126 46.18 9.23 21.94
C ASN A 126 46.08 7.75 21.50
N GLN A 127 44.98 7.09 21.84
CA GLN A 127 44.75 5.68 21.53
C GLN A 127 43.36 5.47 20.96
N PHE A 128 43.22 4.41 20.17
CA PHE A 128 41.91 3.91 19.75
C PHE A 128 41.25 3.16 20.90
N ASN A 129 40.07 3.60 21.30
CA ASN A 129 39.16 2.87 22.16
C ASN A 129 38.22 2.03 21.27
N ILE A 130 38.70 0.86 20.85
CA ILE A 130 37.90 -0.06 20.04
C ILE A 130 37.08 -0.93 21.00
N PRO A 131 35.74 -0.83 20.99
CA PRO A 131 34.88 -1.69 21.78
C PRO A 131 35.03 -3.15 21.34
N SER A 132 34.72 -4.11 22.21
CA SER A 132 34.94 -5.54 21.92
C SER A 132 33.67 -6.37 22.07
N GLY A 133 33.64 -7.55 21.45
CA GLY A 133 32.51 -8.47 21.56
C GLY A 133 31.25 -7.95 20.85
N LYS A 134 30.09 -8.00 21.55
CA LYS A 134 28.77 -7.69 20.98
C LYS A 134 28.61 -6.25 20.48
N GLU A 135 29.47 -5.35 20.95
CA GLU A 135 29.44 -3.95 20.55
C GLU A 135 29.82 -3.77 19.07
N LEU A 136 30.58 -4.69 18.47
CA LEU A 136 30.98 -4.67 17.06
C LEU A 136 30.12 -5.58 16.15
N ASP A 137 28.97 -6.08 16.61
CA ASP A 137 28.14 -6.99 15.79
C ASP A 137 27.63 -6.34 14.50
N TRP A 138 27.53 -5.01 14.44
CA TRP A 138 27.22 -4.25 13.22
C TRP A 138 28.27 -4.43 12.12
N ALA A 139 29.53 -4.70 12.47
CA ALA A 139 30.61 -4.93 11.51
C ALA A 139 30.51 -6.31 10.84
N LYS A 140 29.84 -7.27 11.48
CA LYS A 140 29.55 -8.60 10.91
C LYS A 140 28.35 -8.57 9.98
N ALA A 141 27.30 -7.84 10.36
CA ALA A 141 26.10 -7.69 9.53
C ALA A 141 26.36 -6.99 8.18
N SER A 142 27.42 -6.20 8.07
CA SER A 142 27.89 -5.64 6.79
C SER A 142 28.68 -6.65 5.92
N HIS A 143 29.08 -7.79 6.48
CA HIS A 143 29.83 -8.87 5.83
C HIS A 143 29.01 -10.16 5.58
N GLU A 144 27.94 -10.44 6.34
CA GLU A 144 27.27 -11.76 6.34
C GLU A 144 26.18 -12.00 5.27
N ASN A 145 25.82 -11.02 4.43
CA ASN A 145 24.88 -11.24 3.31
C ASN A 145 25.59 -11.70 2.00
N ILE A 146 26.56 -12.63 2.11
CA ILE A 146 27.28 -13.28 0.98
C ILE A 146 26.72 -14.68 0.74
#